data_AF-U2TLC4-F1
#
_entry.id   AF-U2TLC4-F1
#
_cell.length_a   1.000
_cell.length_b   1.000
_cell.length_c   1.000
_cell.angle_alpha   90.00
_cell.angle_beta   90.00
_cell.angle_gamma   90.00
#
_symmetry.space_group_name_H-M   'P 1'
#
loop_
_entity.id
_entity.type
_entity.pdbx_description
1 polymer ?
#
loop_
_entity_poly.entity_id
_entity_poly.type
_entity_poly.pdbx_seq_one_letter_code
_entity_poly.pdbx_strand_id
1 'polypeptide(L)'
;MGIPERQAYVEPEDRDTRVGDLILRYGVILGRRCTRGQKKRFLAAAARQFELCGYGPSLDEDSHVVRGAGSKRFVNLYAGDVDHADVLFITYYDTPGLTLPDRGSKAFQTGFRPQDVLVSSLLLGVTALAGALLIYRFALPLVFSAGILSLGGLLFVALCVPLLAFVTGFREGLPRWNNRVRNSSSLAVLFDLARQVRDEASGKKVAFAFVDEGCRSGRGLEMLRRRLGRRRPRRIYVDSLGSDGDPICLTNLRCPPEWEDRVAVRRLGTEKRKQYGDYLVCAGKEDGTGEIVIDTSSEVGTQRVIDRSSLLMALAQ
;
A
#
# COMPACT_ATOMS: atom_id res chain seq x y z
N MET A 1 30.65 4.28 47.48
CA MET A 1 30.20 3.13 46.66
C MET A 1 29.32 3.66 45.55
N GLY A 2 29.89 3.90 44.37
CA GLY A 2 29.12 4.28 43.19
C GLY A 2 28.51 3.01 42.59
N ILE A 3 27.19 2.99 42.44
CA ILE A 3 26.48 1.94 41.70
C ILE A 3 26.83 2.12 40.22
N PRO A 4 27.41 1.13 39.53
CA PRO A 4 27.69 1.26 38.11
C PRO A 4 26.36 1.28 37.35
N GLU A 5 26.20 2.32 36.54
CA GLU A 5 25.15 2.48 35.56
C GLU A 5 25.18 1.26 34.63
N ARG A 6 24.17 0.38 34.73
CA ARG A 6 23.98 -0.69 33.75
C ARG A 6 23.59 -0.02 32.43
N GLN A 7 24.57 0.29 31.58
CA GLN A 7 24.31 0.37 30.15
C GLN A 7 23.70 -0.96 29.73
N ALA A 8 22.42 -0.94 29.38
CA ALA A 8 21.79 -2.08 28.75
C ALA A 8 22.53 -2.34 27.44
N TYR A 9 23.36 -3.38 27.43
CA TYR A 9 23.92 -3.94 26.21
C TYR A 9 22.73 -4.53 25.43
N VAL A 10 22.13 -3.72 24.56
CA VAL A 10 21.16 -4.19 23.58
C VAL A 10 22.01 -4.84 22.49
N GLU A 11 22.03 -6.17 22.45
CA GLU A 11 22.66 -6.87 21.32
C GLU A 11 22.12 -6.28 20.00
N PRO A 12 22.98 -6.07 18.99
CA PRO A 12 22.50 -5.67 17.68
C PRO A 12 21.55 -6.76 17.20
N GLU A 13 20.25 -6.46 17.25
CA GLU A 13 19.18 -7.34 16.84
C GLU A 13 19.53 -7.96 15.47
N ASP A 14 19.38 -9.26 15.28
CA ASP A 14 19.72 -9.87 14.00
C ASP A 14 18.89 -9.20 12.87
N ARG A 15 19.51 -8.97 11.71
CA ARG A 15 18.84 -8.38 10.54
C ARG A 15 17.62 -9.21 10.16
N ASP A 16 17.72 -10.53 10.26
CA ASP A 16 16.60 -11.44 10.00
C ASP A 16 15.42 -11.17 10.94
N THR A 17 15.66 -11.10 12.25
CA THR A 17 14.63 -10.78 13.26
C THR A 17 13.98 -9.42 12.99
N ARG A 18 14.79 -8.39 12.72
CA ARG A 18 14.28 -7.05 12.40
C ARG A 18 13.38 -7.05 11.18
N VAL A 19 13.77 -7.77 10.13
CA VAL A 19 12.98 -7.87 8.90
C VAL A 19 11.71 -8.69 9.14
N GLY A 20 11.79 -9.75 9.95
CA GLY A 20 10.63 -10.50 10.43
C GLY A 20 9.61 -9.60 11.12
N ASP A 21 10.08 -8.71 11.99
CA ASP A 21 9.25 -7.71 12.67
C ASP A 21 8.61 -6.71 11.70
N LEU A 22 9.34 -6.26 10.68
CA LEU A 22 8.78 -5.40 9.62
C LEU A 22 7.66 -6.13 8.86
N ILE A 23 7.86 -7.39 8.50
CA ILE A 23 6.86 -8.22 7.80
C ILE A 23 5.64 -8.43 8.70
N LEU A 24 5.81 -8.75 9.98
CA LEU A 24 4.71 -8.92 10.93
C LEU A 24 3.94 -7.60 11.10
N ARG A 25 4.65 -6.50 11.38
CA ARG A 25 4.04 -5.21 11.67
C ARG A 25 3.29 -4.63 10.48
N TYR A 26 3.89 -4.65 9.29
CA TYR A 26 3.32 -4.00 8.11
C TYR A 26 2.54 -4.95 7.20
N GLY A 27 2.85 -6.24 7.21
CA GLY A 27 2.15 -7.27 6.44
C GLY A 27 0.95 -7.87 7.16
N VAL A 28 0.97 -7.95 8.50
CA VAL A 28 -0.10 -8.58 9.28
C VAL A 28 -0.86 -7.56 10.13
N ILE A 29 -0.19 -6.89 11.07
CA ILE A 29 -0.85 -6.01 12.05
C ILE A 29 -1.45 -4.76 11.37
N LEU A 30 -0.65 -4.10 10.52
CA LEU A 30 -1.04 -2.93 9.73
C LEU A 30 -1.27 -3.31 8.26
N GLY A 31 -1.52 -4.59 7.98
CA GLY A 31 -1.69 -5.15 6.63
C GLY A 31 -2.93 -4.69 5.88
N ARG A 32 -3.88 -4.01 6.54
CA ARG A 32 -5.09 -3.43 5.92
C ARG A 32 -4.99 -1.92 5.94
N ARG A 33 -5.06 -1.28 4.77
CA ARG A 33 -4.89 0.18 4.58
C ARG A 33 -5.93 0.70 3.58
N CYS A 34 -7.16 0.23 3.71
CA CYS A 34 -8.29 0.58 2.86
C CYS A 34 -9.00 1.83 3.39
N THR A 35 -9.26 1.86 4.70
CA THR A 35 -10.06 2.92 5.34
C THR A 35 -9.22 4.04 5.92
N ARG A 36 -9.82 5.22 6.13
CA ARG A 36 -9.12 6.39 6.71
C ARG A 36 -8.45 6.08 8.05
N GLY A 37 -9.16 5.40 8.96
CA GLY A 37 -8.62 5.03 10.27
C GLY A 37 -7.48 4.01 10.21
N GLN A 38 -7.51 3.10 9.23
CA GLN A 38 -6.41 2.18 8.97
C GLN A 38 -5.18 2.89 8.41
N LYS A 39 -5.37 3.74 7.38
CA LYS A 39 -4.29 4.54 6.78
C LYS A 39 -3.61 5.44 7.82
N LYS A 40 -4.39 6.13 8.68
CA LYS A 40 -3.84 6.98 9.75
C LYS A 40 -2.93 6.20 10.71
N ARG A 41 -3.35 5.02 11.18
CA ARG A 41 -2.54 4.17 12.07
C ARG A 41 -1.26 3.70 11.39
N PHE A 42 -1.35 3.32 10.11
CA PHE A 42 -0.20 2.95 9.31
C PHE A 42 0.79 4.11 9.17
N LEU A 43 0.33 5.29 8.78
CA LEU A 43 1.18 6.47 8.57
C LEU A 43 1.92 6.88 9.85
N ALA A 44 1.24 6.84 11.01
CA ALA A 44 1.88 7.13 12.29
C ALA A 44 2.98 6.11 12.63
N ALA A 45 2.74 4.82 12.38
CA ALA A 45 3.75 3.78 12.58
C ALA A 45 4.93 3.90 11.61
N ALA A 46 4.65 4.20 10.34
CA ALA A 46 5.64 4.36 9.28
C ALA A 46 6.51 5.61 9.49
N ALA A 47 5.92 6.74 9.89
CA ALA A 47 6.65 7.96 10.24
C ALA A 47 7.66 7.68 11.36
N ARG A 48 7.21 7.07 12.46
CA ARG A 48 8.08 6.67 13.56
C ARG A 48 9.17 5.69 13.13
N GLN A 49 8.87 4.79 12.20
CA GLN A 49 9.86 3.85 11.67
C GLN A 49 10.96 4.57 10.88
N PHE A 50 10.62 5.58 10.07
CA PHE A 50 11.60 6.40 9.38
C PHE A 50 12.42 7.29 10.32
N GLU A 51 11.80 7.84 11.38
CA GLU A 51 12.52 8.58 12.43
C GLU A 51 13.59 7.71 13.10
N LEU A 52 13.27 6.46 13.43
CA LEU A 52 14.23 5.48 13.95
C LEU A 52 15.34 5.15 12.95
N CYS A 53 15.09 5.33 11.65
CA CYS A 53 16.10 5.21 10.59
C CYS A 53 16.84 6.53 10.33
N GLY A 54 16.65 7.58 11.12
CA GLY A 54 17.34 8.87 10.97
C GLY A 54 16.77 9.80 9.90
N TYR A 55 15.60 9.49 9.34
CA TYR A 55 14.95 10.35 8.35
C TYR A 55 13.86 11.19 9.02
N GLY A 56 13.81 12.49 8.72
CA GLY A 56 12.70 13.35 9.14
C GLY A 56 11.46 13.07 8.29
N PRO A 57 10.38 12.48 8.84
CA PRO A 57 9.15 12.27 8.10
C PRO A 57 8.35 13.57 8.00
N SER A 58 7.67 13.77 6.87
CA SER A 58 6.67 14.81 6.68
C SER A 58 5.43 14.22 6.01
N LEU A 59 4.26 14.66 6.47
CA LEU A 59 2.99 14.31 5.84
C LEU A 59 2.58 15.46 4.93
N ASP A 60 2.21 15.11 3.70
CA ASP A 60 1.65 16.06 2.74
C ASP A 60 0.22 15.65 2.42
N GLU A 61 -0.68 16.61 2.51
CA GLU A 61 -2.11 16.35 2.48
C GLU A 61 -2.80 17.15 1.39
N ASP A 62 -3.67 16.48 0.66
CA ASP A 62 -4.49 17.09 -0.36
C ASP A 62 -5.94 16.63 -0.18
N SER A 63 -6.90 17.48 -0.55
CA SER A 63 -8.32 17.14 -0.49
C SER A 63 -8.99 17.47 -1.81
N HIS A 64 -9.65 16.49 -2.40
CA HIS A 64 -10.40 16.68 -3.64
C HIS A 64 -11.86 16.31 -3.48
N VAL A 65 -12.73 17.15 -4.04
CA VAL A 65 -14.15 16.84 -4.18
C VAL A 65 -14.31 15.77 -5.26
N VAL A 66 -14.72 14.58 -4.84
CA VAL A 66 -15.06 13.47 -5.72
C VAL A 66 -16.57 13.54 -6.00
N ARG A 67 -16.94 13.61 -7.29
CA ARG A 67 -18.35 13.61 -7.73
C ARG A 67 -19.09 12.42 -7.09
N GLY A 68 -20.17 12.69 -6.35
CA GLY A 68 -21.00 11.68 -5.70
C GLY A 68 -20.46 11.09 -4.38
N ALA A 69 -19.25 11.46 -3.95
CA ALA A 69 -18.62 10.96 -2.72
C ALA A 69 -18.15 12.06 -1.75
N GLY A 70 -18.26 13.34 -2.13
CA GLY A 70 -17.87 14.48 -1.29
C GLY A 70 -16.35 14.72 -1.31
N SER A 71 -15.84 15.49 -0.34
CA SER A 71 -14.39 15.75 -0.23
C SER A 71 -13.67 14.52 0.33
N LYS A 72 -12.72 13.99 -0.44
CA LYS A 72 -11.83 12.90 -0.03
C LYS A 72 -10.43 13.47 0.23
N ARG A 73 -9.86 13.14 1.39
CA ARG A 73 -8.50 13.51 1.79
C ARG A 73 -7.52 12.41 1.42
N PHE A 74 -6.39 12.81 0.86
CA PHE A 74 -5.26 11.98 0.46
C PHE A 74 -4.03 12.44 1.24
N VAL A 75 -3.21 11.51 1.70
CA VAL A 75 -2.05 11.83 2.54
C VAL A 75 -0.84 11.05 2.07
N ASN A 76 0.20 11.72 1.60
CA ASN A 76 1.48 11.10 1.34
C ASN A 76 2.39 11.22 2.56
N LEU A 77 3.26 10.23 2.75
CA LEU A 77 4.36 10.29 3.71
C LEU A 77 5.67 10.37 2.95
N TYR A 78 6.45 11.39 3.28
CA TYR A 78 7.79 11.61 2.75
C TYR A 78 8.79 11.47 3.88
N ALA A 79 9.94 10.84 3.63
CA ALA A 79 11.01 10.72 4.61
C ALA A 79 12.34 11.12 4.00
N GLY A 80 13.05 12.04 4.67
CA GLY A 80 14.22 12.71 4.12
C GLY A 80 13.87 13.94 3.30
N ASP A 81 14.89 14.61 2.76
CA ASP A 81 14.73 15.81 1.96
C ASP A 81 14.36 15.46 0.51
N VAL A 82 13.06 15.27 0.27
CA VAL A 82 12.53 14.96 -1.09
C VAL A 82 12.84 16.06 -2.10
N ASP A 83 12.98 17.31 -1.65
CA ASP A 83 13.14 18.45 -2.53
C ASP A 83 14.60 18.59 -3.02
N HIS A 84 15.57 18.04 -2.29
CA HIS A 84 17.00 18.03 -2.62
C HIS A 84 17.61 16.63 -2.75
N ALA A 85 16.79 15.58 -2.85
CA ALA A 85 17.27 14.22 -3.04
C ALA A 85 17.89 14.01 -4.43
N ASP A 86 18.95 13.21 -4.50
CA ASP A 86 19.50 12.67 -5.74
C ASP A 86 18.70 11.45 -6.19
N VAL A 87 18.26 10.64 -5.23
CA VAL A 87 17.54 9.38 -5.43
C VAL A 87 16.27 9.38 -4.58
N LEU A 88 15.14 9.09 -5.22
CA LEU A 88 13.83 9.01 -4.57
C LEU A 88 13.23 7.62 -4.77
N PHE A 89 13.13 6.86 -3.67
CA PHE A 89 12.42 5.59 -3.65
C PHE A 89 10.92 5.82 -3.38
N ILE A 90 10.08 5.29 -4.25
CA ILE A 90 8.63 5.53 -4.25
C ILE A 90 7.91 4.20 -4.15
N THR A 91 6.92 4.14 -3.28
CA THR A 91 5.97 3.02 -3.25
C THR A 91 4.62 3.52 -2.80
N TYR A 92 3.56 2.80 -3.13
CA TYR A 92 2.23 3.08 -2.59
C TYR A 92 1.99 2.25 -1.33
N TYR A 93 1.35 2.87 -0.35
CA TYR A 93 1.05 2.20 0.91
C TYR A 93 -0.39 1.72 1.01
N ASP A 94 -1.35 2.23 0.23
CA ASP A 94 -2.73 1.78 0.29
C ASP A 94 -2.89 0.33 -0.19
N THR A 95 -3.94 -0.34 0.26
CA THR A 95 -4.23 -1.73 -0.12
C THR A 95 -5.43 -1.80 -1.06
N PRO A 96 -5.43 -2.71 -2.03
CA PRO A 96 -6.53 -2.86 -2.96
C PRO A 96 -7.81 -3.30 -2.22
N GLY A 97 -8.96 -2.93 -2.80
CA GLY A 97 -10.23 -3.51 -2.39
C GLY A 97 -10.31 -5.00 -2.76
N LEU A 98 -11.20 -5.73 -2.12
CA LEU A 98 -11.55 -7.09 -2.48
C LEU A 98 -12.23 -7.07 -3.86
N THR A 99 -11.70 -7.87 -4.78
CA THR A 99 -12.31 -8.13 -6.08
C THR A 99 -12.91 -9.53 -6.07
N LEU A 100 -14.14 -9.67 -6.57
CA LEU A 100 -14.82 -10.95 -6.75
C LEU A 100 -15.21 -11.11 -8.24
N PRO A 101 -14.83 -12.22 -8.92
CA PRO A 101 -13.87 -13.25 -8.52
C PRO A 101 -12.42 -12.72 -8.44
N ASP A 102 -11.52 -13.38 -7.70
CA ASP A 102 -10.11 -12.97 -7.64
C ASP A 102 -9.43 -13.25 -8.98
N ARG A 103 -9.09 -12.19 -9.73
CA ARG A 103 -8.53 -12.27 -11.08
C ARG A 103 -7.01 -12.06 -11.13
N GLY A 104 -6.33 -12.25 -10.00
CA GLY A 104 -4.90 -12.01 -9.85
C GLY A 104 -4.53 -10.52 -9.89
N SER A 105 -3.38 -10.18 -9.30
CA SER A 105 -2.83 -8.83 -9.31
C SER A 105 -1.73 -8.71 -10.36
N LYS A 106 -1.65 -7.55 -11.02
CA LYS A 106 -0.56 -7.21 -11.93
C LYS A 106 0.29 -6.09 -11.33
N ALA A 107 1.60 -6.13 -11.57
CA ALA A 107 2.51 -5.09 -11.09
C ALA A 107 2.21 -3.75 -11.75
N PHE A 108 2.29 -2.67 -10.97
CA PHE A 108 2.00 -1.30 -11.38
C PHE A 108 0.55 -1.09 -11.89
N GLN A 109 -0.37 -2.00 -11.52
CA GLN A 109 -1.78 -1.88 -11.88
C GLN A 109 -2.44 -0.82 -10.98
N THR A 110 -2.78 0.32 -11.59
CA THR A 110 -3.62 1.37 -10.98
C THR A 110 -5.07 1.22 -11.42
N GLY A 111 -6.00 1.63 -10.57
CA GLY A 111 -7.42 1.71 -10.90
C GLY A 111 -8.21 0.42 -10.70
N PHE A 112 -9.53 0.58 -10.73
CA PHE A 112 -10.48 -0.52 -10.69
C PHE A 112 -10.71 -1.06 -12.11
N ARG A 113 -10.79 -2.38 -12.26
CA ARG A 113 -11.29 -2.96 -13.50
C ARG A 113 -12.79 -2.69 -13.59
N PRO A 114 -13.35 -2.29 -14.75
CA PRO A 114 -14.78 -2.02 -14.88
C PRO A 114 -15.67 -3.18 -14.42
N GLN A 115 -15.21 -4.40 -14.68
CA GLN A 115 -15.87 -5.64 -14.24
C GLN A 115 -15.95 -5.75 -12.71
N ASP A 116 -14.92 -5.31 -11.99
CA ASP A 116 -14.87 -5.39 -10.53
C ASP A 116 -15.82 -4.37 -9.89
N VAL A 117 -15.90 -3.17 -10.50
CA VAL A 117 -16.87 -2.15 -10.13
C VAL A 117 -18.29 -2.66 -10.35
N LEU A 118 -18.55 -3.29 -11.49
CA LEU A 118 -19.86 -3.84 -11.83
C LEU A 118 -20.27 -4.94 -10.83
N VAL A 119 -19.42 -5.93 -10.58
CA VAL A 119 -19.72 -7.01 -9.63
C VAL A 119 -19.94 -6.46 -8.22
N SER A 120 -19.09 -5.53 -7.76
CA SER A 120 -19.25 -4.92 -6.44
C SER A 120 -20.54 -4.12 -6.32
N SER A 121 -20.94 -3.42 -7.39
CA SER A 121 -22.19 -2.65 -7.45
C SER A 121 -23.41 -3.56 -7.48
N LEU A 122 -23.36 -4.66 -8.23
CA LEU A 122 -24.41 -5.68 -8.27
C LEU A 122 -24.57 -6.36 -6.91
N LEU A 123 -23.46 -6.74 -6.27
CA LEU A 123 -23.50 -7.35 -4.94
C LEU A 123 -24.15 -6.39 -3.93
N LEU A 124 -23.73 -5.12 -3.92
CA LEU A 124 -24.34 -4.10 -3.06
C LEU A 124 -25.84 -3.93 -3.35
N GLY A 125 -26.23 -3.90 -4.62
CA GLY A 125 -27.64 -3.81 -5.04
C GLY A 125 -28.48 -5.01 -4.59
N VAL A 126 -27.96 -6.22 -4.76
CA VAL A 126 -28.63 -7.47 -4.32
C VAL A 126 -28.76 -7.50 -2.80
N THR A 127 -27.71 -7.14 -2.05
CA THR A 127 -27.78 -7.07 -0.58
C THR A 127 -28.78 -6.01 -0.11
N ALA A 128 -28.80 -4.84 -0.74
CA ALA A 128 -29.77 -3.79 -0.44
C ALA A 128 -31.21 -4.23 -0.73
N LEU A 129 -31.45 -4.89 -1.87
CA LEU A 129 -32.76 -5.42 -2.23
C LEU A 129 -33.21 -6.52 -1.26
N ALA A 130 -32.34 -7.47 -0.94
CA ALA A 130 -32.65 -8.53 0.02
C ALA A 130 -32.98 -7.94 1.40
N GLY A 131 -32.20 -6.96 1.87
CA GLY A 131 -32.47 -6.23 3.12
C GLY A 131 -33.83 -5.53 3.10
N ALA A 132 -34.16 -4.84 2.00
CA ALA A 132 -35.45 -4.18 1.82
C ALA A 132 -36.62 -5.20 1.83
N LEU A 133 -36.46 -6.34 1.18
CA LEU A 133 -37.46 -7.41 1.17
C LEU A 133 -37.67 -8.02 2.56
N LEU A 134 -36.60 -8.23 3.33
CA LEU A 134 -36.69 -8.71 4.72
C LEU A 134 -37.44 -7.71 5.61
N ILE A 135 -37.10 -6.42 5.50
CA ILE A 135 -37.79 -5.35 6.23
C ILE A 135 -39.27 -5.31 5.85
N TYR A 136 -39.59 -5.38 4.55
CA TYR A 136 -40.96 -5.36 4.06
C TYR A 136 -41.77 -6.57 4.53
N ARG A 137 -41.18 -7.78 4.50
CA ARG A 137 -41.90 -9.03 4.79
C ARG A 137 -42.06 -9.31 6.29
N PHE A 138 -41.10 -8.88 7.10
CA PHE A 138 -41.03 -9.26 8.52
C PHE A 138 -41.13 -8.09 9.47
N ALA A 139 -40.61 -6.91 9.16
CA ALA A 139 -40.64 -5.79 10.10
C ALA A 139 -41.88 -4.91 9.93
N LEU A 140 -42.18 -4.47 8.70
CA LEU A 140 -43.28 -3.54 8.44
C LEU A 140 -44.67 -4.04 8.91
N PRO A 141 -45.06 -5.32 8.70
CA PRO A 141 -46.38 -5.78 9.14
C PRO A 141 -46.56 -5.70 10.67
N LEU A 142 -45.50 -6.01 11.43
CA LEU A 142 -45.54 -5.90 12.90
C LEU A 142 -45.52 -4.44 13.36
N VAL A 143 -44.81 -3.56 12.66
CA VAL A 143 -44.83 -2.13 12.95
C VAL A 143 -46.21 -1.53 12.69
N PHE A 144 -46.88 -1.90 11.60
CA PHE A 144 -48.22 -1.40 11.29
C PHE A 144 -49.31 -1.93 12.22
N SER A 145 -49.16 -3.14 12.77
CA SER A 145 -50.15 -3.72 13.68
C SER A 145 -49.95 -3.32 15.15
N ALA A 146 -48.72 -3.25 15.63
CA ALA A 146 -48.40 -3.01 17.05
C ALA A 146 -47.74 -1.66 17.33
N GLY A 147 -47.46 -0.86 16.30
CA GLY A 147 -46.79 0.45 16.39
C GLY A 147 -45.26 0.36 16.45
N ILE A 148 -44.60 1.54 16.37
CA ILE A 148 -43.13 1.67 16.30
C ILE A 148 -42.41 1.33 17.62
N LEU A 149 -43.11 1.40 18.76
CA LEU A 149 -42.55 1.06 20.08
C LEU A 149 -42.76 -0.42 20.45
N SER A 150 -43.18 -1.24 19.49
CA SER A 150 -43.38 -2.68 19.67
C SER A 150 -42.14 -3.49 19.34
N LEU A 151 -42.22 -4.82 19.54
CA LEU A 151 -41.22 -5.78 19.06
C LEU A 151 -40.97 -5.65 17.54
N GLY A 152 -42.00 -5.29 16.75
CA GLY A 152 -41.87 -5.03 15.32
C GLY A 152 -41.00 -3.81 15.01
N GLY A 153 -41.13 -2.75 15.81
CA GLY A 153 -40.28 -1.57 15.70
C GLY A 153 -38.84 -1.85 16.11
N LEU A 154 -38.63 -2.65 17.15
CA LEU A 154 -37.29 -3.12 17.52
C LEU A 154 -36.64 -3.93 16.39
N LEU A 155 -37.40 -4.86 15.79
CA LEU A 155 -36.93 -5.65 14.64
C LEU A 155 -36.62 -4.77 13.43
N PHE A 156 -37.45 -3.75 13.16
CA PHE A 156 -37.20 -2.77 12.09
C PHE A 156 -35.87 -2.06 12.27
N VAL A 157 -35.61 -1.51 13.48
CA VAL A 157 -34.34 -0.85 13.79
C VAL A 157 -33.17 -1.82 13.69
N ALA A 158 -33.34 -3.04 14.22
CA ALA A 158 -32.31 -4.09 14.18
C ALA A 158 -31.95 -4.54 12.76
N LEU A 159 -32.83 -4.40 11.77
CA LEU A 159 -32.54 -4.68 10.36
C LEU A 159 -32.02 -3.45 9.61
N CYS A 160 -32.62 -2.28 9.82
CA CYS A 160 -32.27 -1.04 9.12
C CYS A 160 -30.88 -0.53 9.50
N VAL A 161 -30.53 -0.52 10.78
CA VAL A 161 -29.25 0.05 11.24
C VAL A 161 -28.05 -0.74 10.67
N PRO A 162 -27.99 -2.08 10.77
CA PRO A 162 -26.91 -2.85 10.16
C PRO A 162 -26.89 -2.73 8.63
N LEU A 163 -28.05 -2.69 7.97
CA LEU A 163 -28.12 -2.54 6.51
C LEU A 163 -27.55 -1.19 6.06
N LEU A 164 -27.93 -0.10 6.72
CA LEU A 164 -27.40 1.24 6.44
C LEU A 164 -25.90 1.33 6.76
N ALA A 165 -25.47 0.75 7.89
CA ALA A 165 -24.06 0.68 8.25
C ALA A 165 -23.25 -0.11 7.20
N PHE A 166 -23.79 -1.23 6.70
CA PHE A 166 -23.18 -2.02 5.64
C PHE A 166 -23.06 -1.22 4.33
N VAL A 167 -24.16 -0.61 3.86
CA VAL A 167 -24.18 0.16 2.60
C VAL A 167 -23.23 1.36 2.66
N THR A 168 -23.22 2.08 3.78
CA THR A 168 -22.33 3.23 3.98
C THR A 168 -20.86 2.81 4.10
N GLY A 169 -20.57 1.70 4.79
CA GLY A 169 -19.23 1.13 4.92
C GLY A 169 -18.69 0.55 3.60
N PHE A 170 -19.55 0.05 2.73
CA PHE A 170 -19.16 -0.54 1.44
C PHE A 170 -18.63 0.50 0.44
N ARG A 171 -18.87 1.81 0.66
CA ARG A 171 -18.41 2.90 -0.23
C ARG A 171 -16.89 2.93 -0.41
N GLU A 172 -16.12 2.51 0.59
CA GLU A 172 -14.66 2.45 0.51
C GLU A 172 -14.14 1.14 -0.10
N GLY A 173 -15.04 0.19 -0.39
CA GLY A 173 -14.74 -1.17 -0.82
C GLY A 173 -14.41 -2.08 0.37
N LEU A 174 -14.71 -3.37 0.24
CA LEU A 174 -14.29 -4.36 1.25
C LEU A 174 -12.76 -4.48 1.23
N PRO A 175 -12.09 -4.53 2.38
CA PRO A 175 -10.64 -4.72 2.42
C PRO A 175 -10.28 -6.13 2.00
N ARG A 176 -9.27 -6.28 1.12
CA ARG A 176 -8.62 -7.58 0.89
C ARG A 176 -7.88 -7.99 2.17
N TRP A 177 -8.00 -9.25 2.58
CA TRP A 177 -7.45 -9.72 3.86
C TRP A 177 -5.93 -9.98 3.79
N ASN A 178 -5.45 -10.51 2.67
CA ASN A 178 -4.03 -10.76 2.43
C ASN A 178 -3.44 -9.70 1.50
N ASN A 179 -2.58 -8.84 2.05
CA ASN A 179 -1.83 -7.80 1.35
C ASN A 179 -0.32 -7.90 1.67
N ARG A 180 0.16 -9.08 2.08
CA ARG A 180 1.57 -9.29 2.48
C ARG A 180 2.50 -8.99 1.32
N VAL A 181 2.24 -9.56 0.14
CA VAL A 181 2.99 -9.27 -1.08
C VAL A 181 2.66 -7.85 -1.58
N ARG A 182 1.40 -7.60 -1.97
CA ARG A 182 0.94 -6.34 -2.53
C ARG A 182 0.33 -5.42 -1.46
N ASN A 183 1.00 -4.37 -0.96
CA ASN A 183 2.37 -3.94 -1.23
C ASN A 183 3.21 -3.90 0.06
N SER A 184 2.83 -4.68 1.07
CA SER A 184 3.49 -4.66 2.38
C SER A 184 4.95 -5.14 2.32
N SER A 185 5.25 -6.03 1.37
CA SER A 185 6.61 -6.50 1.13
C SER A 185 7.54 -5.38 0.67
N SER A 186 7.11 -4.56 -0.29
CA SER A 186 7.91 -3.41 -0.75
C SER A 186 8.08 -2.36 0.34
N LEU A 187 7.09 -2.19 1.21
CA LEU A 187 7.22 -1.33 2.40
C LEU A 187 8.32 -1.86 3.33
N ALA A 188 8.32 -3.16 3.64
CA ALA A 188 9.37 -3.79 4.46
C ALA A 188 10.76 -3.65 3.82
N VAL A 189 10.87 -3.88 2.50
CA VAL A 189 12.10 -3.67 1.73
C VAL A 189 12.60 -2.22 1.86
N LEU A 190 11.73 -1.23 1.69
CA LEU A 190 12.14 0.18 1.78
C LEU A 190 12.53 0.61 3.20
N PHE A 191 11.90 0.04 4.24
CA PHE A 191 12.32 0.30 5.62
C PHE A 191 13.69 -0.31 5.95
N ASP A 192 13.97 -1.52 5.47
CA ASP A 192 15.28 -2.15 5.60
C ASP A 192 16.36 -1.41 4.78
N LEU A 193 16.00 -0.95 3.57
CA LEU A 193 16.87 -0.12 2.73
C LEU A 193 17.20 1.21 3.41
N ALA A 194 16.22 1.89 4.01
CA ALA A 194 16.45 3.15 4.71
C ALA A 194 17.48 2.99 5.84
N ARG A 195 17.49 1.86 6.54
CA ARG A 195 18.52 1.57 7.56
C ARG A 195 19.89 1.35 6.92
N GLN A 196 20.00 0.53 5.88
CA GLN A 196 21.27 0.31 5.18
C GLN A 196 21.87 1.60 4.64
N VAL A 197 21.06 2.47 4.01
CA VAL A 197 21.52 3.75 3.48
C VAL A 197 21.99 4.71 4.59
N ARG A 198 21.48 4.56 5.81
CA ARG A 198 21.98 5.33 6.97
C ARG A 198 23.29 4.75 7.49
N ASP A 199 23.36 3.43 7.62
CA ASP A 199 24.48 2.72 8.24
C ASP A 199 25.70 2.70 7.32
N GLU A 200 25.47 2.58 6.01
CA GLU A 200 26.48 2.76 4.97
C GLU A 200 26.49 4.23 4.56
N ALA A 201 27.65 4.88 4.59
CA ALA A 201 27.78 6.25 4.11
C ALA A 201 27.50 6.30 2.59
N SER A 202 26.25 6.56 2.20
CA SER A 202 25.90 6.84 0.80
C SER A 202 26.44 8.21 0.42
N GLY A 203 27.12 8.29 -0.73
CA GLY A 203 27.53 9.56 -1.34
C GLY A 203 26.36 10.38 -1.91
N LYS A 204 25.12 9.85 -1.87
CA LYS A 204 23.92 10.46 -2.45
C LYS A 204 22.90 10.81 -1.39
N LYS A 205 22.15 11.89 -1.63
CA LYS A 205 20.98 12.27 -0.83
C LYS A 205 19.81 11.39 -1.21
N VAL A 206 19.45 10.45 -0.35
CA VAL A 206 18.34 9.52 -0.56
C VAL A 206 17.10 10.00 0.19
N ALA A 207 15.94 9.92 -0.47
CA ALA A 207 14.65 10.15 0.17
C ALA A 207 13.64 9.04 -0.21
N PHE A 208 12.59 8.95 0.59
CA PHE A 208 11.53 7.95 0.44
C PHE A 208 10.16 8.63 0.34
N ALA A 209 9.29 8.10 -0.51
CA ALA A 209 7.93 8.57 -0.70
C ALA A 209 6.94 7.40 -0.66
N PHE A 210 6.09 7.39 0.37
CA PHE A 210 4.96 6.49 0.50
C PHE A 210 3.70 7.24 0.05
N VAL A 211 3.21 6.90 -1.15
CA VAL A 211 2.11 7.60 -1.80
C VAL A 211 0.76 6.93 -1.53
N ASP A 212 -0.30 7.74 -1.43
CA ASP A 212 -1.68 7.25 -1.29
C ASP A 212 -2.34 6.94 -2.64
N GLU A 213 -3.36 6.08 -2.60
CA GLU A 213 -4.20 5.69 -3.73
C GLU A 213 -3.45 5.10 -4.93
N GLY A 214 -2.30 4.45 -4.72
CA GLY A 214 -1.58 3.74 -5.76
C GLY A 214 -2.32 2.51 -6.27
N CYS A 215 -3.23 1.92 -5.49
CA CYS A 215 -4.12 0.87 -5.99
C CYS A 215 -5.33 1.41 -6.75
N ARG A 216 -5.61 2.71 -6.67
CA ARG A 216 -6.87 3.31 -7.12
C ARG A 216 -6.62 4.44 -8.11
N SER A 217 -6.73 5.68 -7.68
CA SER A 217 -6.71 6.86 -8.55
C SER A 217 -5.32 7.32 -8.97
N GLY A 218 -4.25 6.82 -8.35
CA GLY A 218 -2.89 7.31 -8.55
C GLY A 218 -2.64 8.71 -7.98
N ARG A 219 -3.56 9.21 -7.14
CA ARG A 219 -3.56 10.61 -6.67
C ARG A 219 -2.31 10.98 -5.89
N GLY A 220 -1.81 10.11 -5.02
CA GLY A 220 -0.60 10.38 -4.26
C GLY A 220 0.63 10.58 -5.16
N LEU A 221 0.70 9.87 -6.28
CA LEU A 221 1.78 10.05 -7.25
C LEU A 221 1.66 11.39 -7.99
N GLU A 222 0.44 11.84 -8.26
CA GLU A 222 0.19 13.19 -8.81
C GLU A 222 0.60 14.29 -7.83
N MET A 223 0.26 14.15 -6.55
CA MET A 223 0.71 15.07 -5.47
C MET A 223 2.24 15.14 -5.43
N LEU A 224 2.92 13.98 -5.43
CA LEU A 224 4.38 13.93 -5.45
C LEU A 224 4.96 14.65 -6.68
N ARG A 225 4.37 14.45 -7.87
CA ARG A 225 4.82 15.13 -9.10
C ARG A 225 4.66 16.65 -9.01
N ARG A 226 3.59 17.14 -8.39
CA ARG A 226 3.39 18.58 -8.17
C ARG A 226 4.43 19.14 -7.21
N ARG A 227 4.71 18.43 -6.11
CA ARG A 227 5.75 18.80 -5.15
C ARG A 227 7.14 18.88 -5.79
N LEU A 228 7.51 17.88 -6.58
CA LEU A 228 8.81 17.86 -7.29
C LEU A 228 8.90 18.97 -8.35
N GLY A 229 7.78 19.39 -8.94
CA GLY A 229 7.73 20.46 -9.92
C GLY A 229 8.63 20.20 -11.13
N ARG A 230 9.65 21.05 -11.33
CA ARG A 230 10.64 20.92 -12.41
C ARG A 230 11.83 20.02 -12.04
N ARG A 231 12.02 19.69 -10.77
CA ARG A 231 13.12 18.83 -10.33
C ARG A 231 12.87 17.39 -10.72
N ARG A 232 13.95 16.67 -11.01
CA ARG A 232 13.91 15.28 -11.46
C ARG A 232 14.99 14.49 -10.73
N PRO A 233 14.80 14.18 -9.43
CA PRO A 233 15.60 13.13 -8.78
C PRO A 233 15.48 11.84 -9.59
N ARG A 234 16.44 10.93 -9.45
CA ARG A 234 16.30 9.58 -10.00
C ARG A 234 15.17 8.87 -9.25
N ARG A 235 14.05 8.63 -9.93
CA ARG A 235 12.84 8.05 -9.32
C ARG A 235 12.84 6.54 -9.50
N ILE A 236 12.76 5.82 -8.38
CA ILE A 236 12.73 4.36 -8.33
C ILE A 236 11.42 3.94 -7.71
N TYR A 237 10.50 3.44 -8.53
CA TYR A 237 9.18 3.00 -8.08
C TYR A 237 9.20 1.49 -7.85
N VAL A 238 8.79 1.04 -6.66
CA VAL A 238 8.79 -0.37 -6.29
C VAL A 238 7.39 -0.91 -6.07
N ASP A 239 7.13 -2.15 -6.50
CA ASP A 239 5.84 -2.81 -6.32
C ASP A 239 6.02 -4.32 -6.10
N SER A 240 5.38 -4.87 -5.08
CA SER A 240 5.25 -6.31 -4.81
C SER A 240 6.59 -7.09 -4.80
N LEU A 241 7.65 -6.52 -4.22
CA LEU A 241 8.99 -7.13 -4.19
C LEU A 241 9.09 -8.44 -3.39
N GLY A 242 8.08 -8.77 -2.59
CA GLY A 242 7.97 -10.04 -1.88
C GLY A 242 7.27 -11.16 -2.65
N SER A 243 6.86 -10.93 -3.90
CA SER A 243 6.29 -12.00 -4.75
C SER A 243 7.33 -13.08 -5.03
N ASP A 244 6.88 -14.30 -5.30
CA ASP A 244 7.76 -15.33 -5.85
C ASP A 244 8.25 -14.94 -7.26
N GLY A 245 9.44 -15.44 -7.62
CA GLY A 245 10.12 -15.14 -8.86
C GLY A 245 11.28 -14.15 -8.71
N ASP A 246 12.03 -14.01 -9.80
CA ASP A 246 13.15 -13.07 -9.86
C ASP A 246 12.66 -11.62 -9.95
N PRO A 247 13.45 -10.65 -9.47
CA PRO A 247 13.14 -9.25 -9.65
C PRO A 247 13.16 -8.93 -11.14
N ILE A 248 12.20 -8.11 -11.53
CA ILE A 248 12.10 -7.54 -12.86
C ILE A 248 12.22 -6.03 -12.70
N CYS A 249 13.10 -5.43 -13.50
CA CYS A 249 13.22 -3.98 -13.61
C CYS A 249 12.80 -3.52 -15.00
N LEU A 250 11.86 -2.58 -15.05
CA LEU A 250 11.56 -1.83 -16.27
C LEU A 250 12.34 -0.51 -16.23
N THR A 251 13.31 -0.34 -17.12
CA THR A 251 14.06 0.93 -17.28
C THR A 251 14.55 1.13 -18.71
N ASN A 252 14.94 2.37 -19.03
CA ASN A 252 15.70 2.70 -20.25
C ASN A 252 17.09 3.25 -19.91
N LEU A 253 17.48 3.20 -18.63
CA LEU A 253 18.77 3.67 -18.14
C LEU A 253 19.69 2.47 -17.90
N ARG A 254 20.97 2.76 -17.72
CA ARG A 254 21.95 1.74 -17.36
C ARG A 254 21.63 1.19 -15.96
N CYS A 255 21.65 -0.13 -15.82
CA CYS A 255 21.52 -0.80 -14.53
C CYS A 255 22.89 -0.91 -13.84
N PRO A 256 22.91 -1.01 -12.50
CA PRO A 256 24.12 -1.33 -11.75
C PRO A 256 24.69 -2.71 -12.17
N PRO A 257 26.02 -2.91 -12.21
CA PRO A 257 26.62 -4.21 -12.53
C PRO A 257 26.17 -5.34 -11.59
N GLU A 258 25.86 -5.02 -10.32
CA GLU A 258 25.40 -5.98 -9.30
C GLU A 258 24.05 -6.63 -9.64
N TRP A 259 23.36 -6.13 -10.65
CA TRP A 259 22.07 -6.64 -11.12
C TRP A 259 22.22 -7.65 -12.26
N GLU A 260 23.42 -7.81 -12.82
CA GLU A 260 23.70 -8.81 -13.85
C GLU A 260 23.33 -10.20 -13.33
N ASP A 261 22.60 -10.97 -14.15
CA ASP A 261 22.03 -12.29 -13.85
C ASP A 261 21.05 -12.38 -12.65
N ARG A 262 20.87 -11.30 -11.88
CA ARG A 262 20.02 -11.25 -10.69
C ARG A 262 18.71 -10.52 -10.89
N VAL A 263 18.62 -9.67 -11.91
CA VAL A 263 17.43 -8.87 -12.23
C VAL A 263 17.13 -8.94 -13.72
N ALA A 264 15.94 -9.39 -14.07
CA ALA A 264 15.49 -9.36 -15.45
C ALA A 264 15.18 -7.91 -15.85
N VAL A 265 15.93 -7.36 -16.80
CA VAL A 265 15.73 -5.99 -17.29
C VAL A 265 14.82 -6.00 -18.51
N ARG A 266 13.86 -5.08 -18.56
CA ARG A 266 12.96 -4.84 -19.69
C ARG A 266 12.88 -3.36 -20.01
N ARG A 267 12.51 -3.07 -21.25
CA ARG A 267 12.35 -1.69 -21.72
C ARG A 267 11.16 -1.03 -21.04
N LEU A 268 11.35 0.21 -20.57
CA LEU A 268 10.28 0.99 -19.95
C LEU A 268 9.54 1.84 -20.98
N GLY A 269 8.22 1.64 -21.11
CA GLY A 269 7.37 2.47 -21.96
C GLY A 269 7.31 3.94 -21.50
N THR A 270 7.20 4.87 -22.46
CA THR A 270 7.24 6.32 -22.22
C THR A 270 6.18 6.81 -21.22
N GLU A 271 4.95 6.28 -21.30
CA GLU A 271 3.85 6.70 -20.42
C GLU A 271 4.08 6.23 -18.97
N LYS A 272 4.48 4.96 -18.77
CA LYS A 272 4.85 4.44 -17.45
C LYS A 272 6.03 5.22 -16.87
N ARG A 273 7.02 5.61 -17.68
CA ARG A 273 8.15 6.45 -17.25
C ARG A 273 7.73 7.82 -16.74
N LYS A 274 6.83 8.49 -17.47
CA LYS A 274 6.28 9.79 -17.04
C LYS A 274 5.53 9.66 -15.72
N GLN A 275 4.73 8.59 -15.60
CA GLN A 275 3.92 8.32 -14.41
C GLN A 275 4.76 7.97 -13.19
N TYR A 276 5.53 6.89 -13.25
CA TYR A 276 6.11 6.23 -12.08
C TYR A 276 7.56 6.63 -11.79
N GLY A 277 8.39 6.84 -12.81
CA GLY A 277 9.81 7.11 -12.59
C GLY A 277 10.73 6.55 -13.67
N ASP A 278 12.01 6.49 -13.34
CA ASP A 278 13.07 6.05 -14.24
C ASP A 278 13.37 4.54 -14.11
N TYR A 279 13.15 3.99 -12.92
CA TYR A 279 13.24 2.55 -12.64
C TYR A 279 11.93 2.08 -12.02
N LEU A 280 11.33 1.03 -12.57
CA LEU A 280 10.16 0.36 -12.00
C LEU A 280 10.57 -1.05 -11.65
N VAL A 281 10.63 -1.37 -10.35
CA VAL A 281 11.14 -2.65 -9.86
C VAL A 281 10.03 -3.44 -9.18
N CYS A 282 9.85 -4.69 -9.56
CA CYS A 282 8.89 -5.59 -8.96
C CYS A 282 9.40 -7.03 -8.95
N ALA A 283 8.65 -7.95 -8.36
CA ALA A 283 8.85 -9.39 -8.51
C ALA A 283 7.54 -10.04 -8.97
N GLY A 284 7.65 -11.12 -9.75
CA GLY A 284 6.51 -11.84 -10.29
C GLY A 284 6.85 -12.64 -11.53
N LYS A 285 5.82 -13.19 -12.18
CA LYS A 285 5.96 -13.94 -13.44
C LYS A 285 5.45 -13.11 -14.60
N GLU A 286 6.21 -13.04 -15.68
CA GLU A 286 5.77 -12.41 -16.92
C GLU A 286 4.72 -13.31 -17.58
N ASP A 287 3.57 -12.74 -17.94
CA ASP A 287 2.57 -13.42 -18.75
C ASP A 287 2.91 -13.31 -20.25
N GLY A 288 2.21 -14.07 -21.09
CA GLY A 288 2.41 -14.05 -22.54
C GLY A 288 2.13 -12.69 -23.22
N THR A 289 1.64 -11.69 -22.47
CA THR A 289 1.39 -10.33 -22.96
C THR A 289 2.47 -9.33 -22.52
N GLY A 290 3.49 -9.78 -21.78
CA GLY A 290 4.54 -8.92 -21.23
C GLY A 290 4.12 -8.16 -19.96
N GLU A 291 2.97 -8.50 -19.38
CA GLU A 291 2.55 -7.98 -18.08
C GLU A 291 3.07 -8.87 -16.95
N ILE A 292 3.39 -8.27 -15.81
CA ILE A 292 3.98 -8.98 -14.67
C ILE A 292 2.86 -9.34 -13.70
N VAL A 293 2.56 -10.63 -13.63
CA VAL A 293 1.57 -11.20 -12.71
C VAL A 293 2.21 -11.45 -11.36
N ILE A 294 1.57 -10.91 -10.32
CA ILE A 294 2.00 -11.04 -8.92
C ILE A 294 1.26 -12.22 -8.30
N ASP A 295 2.02 -13.12 -7.70
CA ASP A 295 1.47 -14.15 -6.84
C ASP A 295 1.20 -13.55 -5.46
N THR A 296 -0.08 -13.26 -5.18
CA THR A 296 -0.49 -12.67 -3.90
C THR A 296 -0.56 -13.68 -2.75
N SER A 297 -0.50 -14.98 -3.05
CA SER A 297 -0.50 -16.07 -2.06
C SER A 297 0.90 -16.41 -1.57
N SER A 298 1.95 -15.96 -2.25
CA SER A 298 3.34 -16.19 -1.84
C SER A 298 3.58 -15.79 -0.39
N GLU A 299 4.31 -16.63 0.32
CA GLU A 299 4.87 -16.27 1.62
C GLU A 299 6.01 -15.26 1.42
N VAL A 300 5.97 -14.18 2.19
CA VAL A 300 7.03 -13.18 2.19
C VAL A 300 8.06 -13.60 3.24
N GLY A 301 9.14 -14.24 2.78
CA GLY A 301 10.27 -14.62 3.64
C GLY A 301 11.20 -13.45 3.95
N THR A 302 11.85 -13.50 5.11
CA THR A 302 12.83 -12.50 5.57
C THR A 302 14.02 -12.38 4.63
N GLN A 303 14.63 -13.51 4.25
CA GLN A 303 15.77 -13.54 3.33
C GLN A 303 15.44 -12.86 1.99
N ARG A 304 14.23 -13.07 1.47
CA ARG A 304 13.78 -12.42 0.23
C ARG A 304 13.77 -10.90 0.36
N VAL A 305 13.23 -10.38 1.46
CA VAL A 305 13.21 -8.94 1.73
C VAL A 305 14.63 -8.40 1.87
N ILE A 306 15.51 -9.10 2.59
CA ILE A 306 16.94 -8.77 2.74
C ILE A 306 17.63 -8.69 1.37
N ASP A 307 17.47 -9.71 0.53
CA ASP A 307 18.11 -9.78 -0.78
C ASP A 307 17.62 -8.65 -1.71
N ARG A 308 16.31 -8.39 -1.73
CA ARG A 308 15.72 -7.32 -2.55
C ARG A 308 16.12 -5.93 -2.07
N SER A 309 16.28 -5.76 -0.76
CA SER A 309 16.75 -4.53 -0.15
C SER A 309 18.21 -4.25 -0.53
N SER A 310 19.08 -5.25 -0.42
CA SER A 310 20.49 -5.17 -0.86
C SER A 310 20.61 -4.89 -2.37
N LEU A 311 19.70 -5.42 -3.20
CA LEU A 311 19.65 -5.08 -4.64
C LEU A 311 19.35 -3.60 -4.88
N LEU A 312 18.41 -3.01 -4.13
CA LEU A 312 18.08 -1.59 -4.27
C LEU A 312 19.18 -0.67 -3.75
N MET A 313 20.02 -1.15 -2.82
CA MET A 313 21.15 -0.39 -2.30
C MET A 313 22.13 0.04 -3.40
N ALA A 314 22.32 -0.80 -4.44
CA ALA A 314 23.15 -0.46 -5.60
C ALA A 314 22.64 0.76 -6.40
N LEU A 315 21.37 1.15 -6.25
CA LEU A 315 20.84 2.39 -6.84
C LEU A 315 20.98 3.61 -5.91
N ALA A 316 21.22 3.37 -4.62
CA ALA A 316 21.40 4.38 -3.59
C ALA A 316 22.87 4.82 -3.42
N GLN A 317 23.82 4.01 -3.88
CA GLN A 317 25.25 4.36 -4.03
C GLN A 317 25.46 5.12 -5.34
#